data_AF-A0A2D7HDI8-F1
#
_entry.id   AF-A0A2D7HDI8-F1
#
_cell.length_a   1.000
_cell.length_b   1.000
_cell.length_c   1.000
_cell.angle_alpha   90.00
_cell.angle_beta   90.00
_cell.angle_gamma   90.00
#
_symmetry.space_group_name_H-M   'P 1'
#
loop_
_entity.id
_entity.type
_entity.pdbx_description
1 polymer ?
#
loop_
_entity_poly.entity_id
_entity_poly.type
_entity_poly.pdbx_seq_one_letter_code
_entity_poly.pdbx_strand_id
1 'polypeptide(L)'
;MLFVRLLKVILPGFFIVKRFCVLLGILMAMSFGVSICDAQLPSVVQLPSFHTFSYRGSVLVPDGGTTSLGGVKRSATGYNRRGWNRGYGSVNSTSNASVSARIIDLAEMDRQILGGSPEEFLRRMRAQERQTVATGMPLELSRQQGQGIPSSKASPLSPIEEGKALVRFARQEYRDGRKSASIQAYGMAINQLDGRLKTLAVAEFRRVFGTAAEQLLQLSSLRR
;
A
#
# COMPACT_ATOMS: atom_id res chain seq x y z
N MET A 1 82.58 -30.06 64.75
CA MET A 1 81.17 -29.73 65.07
C MET A 1 80.73 -28.38 64.48
N LEU A 2 81.11 -28.04 63.22
CA LEU A 2 80.80 -26.70 62.67
C LEU A 2 80.44 -26.67 61.18
N PHE A 3 80.34 -27.82 60.50
CA PHE A 3 80.08 -27.88 59.05
C PHE A 3 78.63 -28.25 58.67
N VAL A 4 77.79 -28.65 59.63
CA VAL A 4 76.42 -29.16 59.36
C VAL A 4 75.36 -28.06 59.41
N ARG A 5 75.68 -26.84 59.86
CA ARG A 5 74.70 -25.74 60.00
C ARG A 5 74.59 -24.80 58.79
N LEU A 6 75.42 -24.95 57.75
CA LEU A 6 75.41 -24.04 56.60
C LEU A 6 74.51 -24.48 55.42
N LEU A 7 73.99 -25.71 55.43
CA LEU A 7 73.23 -26.28 54.29
C LEU A 7 71.70 -26.22 54.45
N LYS A 8 71.17 -25.32 55.29
CA LYS A 8 69.71 -25.25 55.57
C LYS A 8 69.04 -23.92 55.20
N VAL A 9 69.79 -22.98 54.63
CA VAL A 9 69.28 -21.63 54.28
C VAL A 9 68.99 -21.46 52.79
N ILE A 10 69.44 -22.39 51.92
CA ILE A 10 69.22 -22.33 50.47
C ILE A 10 68.20 -23.38 50.08
N LEU A 11 66.91 -23.23 50.46
CA LEU A 11 65.81 -23.98 49.82
C LEU A 11 64.36 -23.50 50.12
N PRO A 12 64.05 -22.23 50.46
CA PRO A 12 62.64 -21.80 50.47
C PRO A 12 62.09 -21.50 49.07
N GLY A 13 62.95 -21.33 48.06
CA GLY A 13 62.52 -20.92 46.71
C GLY A 13 61.81 -22.01 45.89
N PHE A 14 62.17 -23.28 46.08
CA PHE A 14 61.62 -24.37 45.25
C PHE A 14 60.16 -24.72 45.57
N PHE A 15 59.72 -24.47 46.82
CA PHE A 15 58.33 -24.74 47.24
C PHE A 15 57.35 -23.65 46.78
N ILE A 16 57.81 -22.40 46.67
CA ILE A 16 56.98 -21.27 46.23
C ILE A 16 56.69 -21.38 44.73
N VAL A 17 57.70 -21.71 43.91
CA VAL A 17 57.52 -21.87 42.45
C VAL A 17 56.58 -23.03 42.12
N LYS A 18 56.69 -24.16 42.83
CA LYS A 18 55.80 -25.32 42.61
C LYS A 18 54.33 -25.00 42.93
N ARG A 19 54.06 -24.26 44.02
CA ARG A 19 52.70 -23.84 44.39
C ARG A 19 52.13 -22.79 43.45
N PHE A 20 52.97 -21.89 42.94
CA PHE A 20 52.57 -20.88 41.98
C PHE A 20 52.21 -21.49 40.61
N CYS A 21 52.98 -22.48 40.12
CA CYS A 21 52.65 -23.20 38.89
C CYS A 21 51.36 -24.03 39.00
N VAL A 22 51.08 -24.65 40.15
CA VAL A 22 49.83 -25.39 40.36
C VAL A 22 48.62 -24.46 40.42
N LEU A 23 48.71 -23.32 41.10
CA LEU A 23 47.63 -22.33 41.13
C LEU A 23 47.39 -21.68 39.76
N LEU A 24 48.45 -21.38 39.00
CA LEU A 24 48.34 -20.85 37.64
C LEU A 24 47.70 -21.87 36.69
N GLY A 25 48.02 -23.16 36.83
CA GLY A 25 47.41 -24.24 36.04
C GLY A 25 45.90 -24.39 36.31
N ILE A 26 45.47 -24.27 37.57
CA ILE A 26 44.05 -24.33 37.94
C ILE A 26 43.30 -23.09 37.42
N LEU A 27 43.91 -21.91 37.51
CA LEU A 27 43.33 -20.67 36.97
C LEU A 27 43.18 -20.73 35.43
N MET A 28 44.18 -21.30 34.75
CA MET A 28 44.13 -21.47 33.30
C MET A 28 43.09 -22.54 32.89
N ALA A 29 42.97 -23.65 33.63
CA ALA A 29 41.95 -24.68 33.36
C ALA A 29 40.50 -24.17 33.54
N MET A 30 40.26 -23.24 34.46
CA MET A 30 38.96 -22.56 34.61
C MET A 30 38.64 -21.60 33.44
N SER A 31 39.65 -21.15 32.70
CA SER A 31 39.50 -20.17 31.62
C SER A 31 39.14 -20.80 30.26
N PHE A 32 39.37 -22.11 30.08
CA PHE A 32 39.09 -22.84 28.82
C PHE A 32 37.72 -23.56 28.79
N GLY A 33 36.88 -23.34 29.81
CA GLY A 33 35.56 -23.98 29.93
C GLY A 33 34.38 -23.19 29.35
N VAL A 34 34.62 -22.16 28.52
CA VAL A 34 33.53 -21.51 27.77
C VAL A 34 33.30 -22.32 26.51
N SER A 35 32.64 -23.48 26.66
CA SER A 35 31.98 -24.13 25.54
C SER A 35 30.99 -23.13 24.97
N ILE A 36 31.34 -22.55 23.83
CA ILE A 36 30.42 -21.82 22.97
C ILE A 36 29.46 -22.90 22.46
N CYS A 37 28.40 -23.16 23.23
CA CYS A 37 27.23 -23.82 22.71
C CYS A 37 26.66 -22.87 21.65
N ASP A 38 27.11 -23.05 20.41
CA ASP A 38 26.43 -22.49 19.25
C ASP A 38 25.02 -23.10 19.27
N ALA A 39 24.08 -22.35 19.84
CA ALA A 39 22.68 -22.62 19.69
C ALA A 39 22.41 -22.46 18.19
N GLN A 40 22.40 -23.58 17.46
CA GLN A 40 21.97 -23.61 16.07
C GLN A 40 20.58 -23.00 16.04
N LEU A 41 20.50 -21.72 15.65
CA LEU A 41 19.23 -21.04 15.50
C LEU A 41 18.50 -21.76 14.37
N PRO A 42 17.36 -22.41 14.63
CA PRO A 42 16.58 -22.99 13.55
C PRO A 42 16.22 -21.83 12.61
N SER A 43 16.69 -21.88 11.36
CA SER A 43 16.30 -20.93 10.33
C SER A 43 14.85 -21.23 9.95
N VAL A 44 13.91 -20.70 10.73
CA VAL A 44 12.49 -20.83 10.43
C VAL A 44 12.21 -19.96 9.22
N VAL A 45 12.01 -20.60 8.07
CA VAL A 45 11.47 -19.93 6.89
C VAL A 45 10.04 -19.52 7.24
N GLN A 46 9.86 -18.25 7.58
CA GLN A 46 8.52 -17.71 7.84
C GLN A 46 7.81 -17.59 6.49
N LEU A 47 6.91 -18.53 6.23
CA LEU A 47 5.95 -18.37 5.15
C LEU A 47 4.92 -17.31 5.57
N PRO A 48 4.60 -16.33 4.71
CA PRO A 48 3.54 -15.38 4.99
C PRO A 48 2.21 -16.12 5.11
N SER A 49 1.59 -16.10 6.30
CA SER A 49 0.23 -16.60 6.47
C SER A 49 -0.77 -15.50 6.14
N PHE A 50 -1.62 -15.71 5.13
CA PHE A 50 -2.69 -14.78 4.80
C PHE A 50 -3.99 -15.21 5.47
N HIS A 51 -4.65 -14.28 6.16
CA HIS A 51 -6.01 -14.46 6.63
C HIS A 51 -6.94 -13.66 5.72
N THR A 52 -7.88 -14.33 5.06
CA THR A 52 -8.83 -13.68 4.15
C THR A 52 -10.24 -13.77 4.71
N PHE A 53 -10.96 -12.65 4.67
CA PHE A 53 -12.39 -12.60 4.88
C PHE A 53 -13.02 -12.26 3.53
N SER A 54 -13.91 -13.12 3.04
CA SER A 54 -14.62 -12.90 1.78
C SER A 54 -16.12 -12.99 1.99
N TYR A 55 -16.84 -12.03 1.42
CA TYR A 55 -18.29 -12.00 1.40
C TYR A 55 -18.76 -12.00 -0.06
N ARG A 56 -19.67 -12.91 -0.40
CA ARG A 56 -20.28 -13.02 -1.74
C ARG A 56 -21.80 -13.04 -1.57
N GLY A 57 -22.46 -11.96 -1.98
CA GLY A 57 -23.90 -11.82 -1.87
C GLY A 57 -24.36 -10.45 -2.34
N SER A 58 -25.67 -10.22 -2.28
CA SER A 58 -26.28 -8.91 -2.48
C SER A 58 -26.82 -8.38 -1.15
N VAL A 59 -26.70 -7.07 -0.97
CA VAL A 59 -27.26 -6.34 0.17
C VAL A 59 -28.03 -5.14 -0.36
N LEU A 60 -29.21 -4.91 0.21
CA LEU A 60 -29.95 -3.67 -0.01
C LEU A 60 -29.30 -2.58 0.84
N VAL A 61 -28.88 -1.50 0.19
CA VAL A 61 -28.30 -0.33 0.85
C VAL A 61 -29.16 0.89 0.47
N PRO A 62 -29.64 1.68 1.44
CA PRO A 62 -30.37 2.90 1.13
C PRO A 62 -29.46 3.93 0.43
N ASP A 63 -30.03 4.81 -0.37
CA ASP A 63 -29.25 5.88 -1.02
C ASP A 63 -28.66 6.83 0.03
N GLY A 64 -27.35 7.05 -0.06
CA GLY A 64 -26.57 7.78 0.95
C GLY A 64 -26.36 7.00 2.26
N GLY A 65 -26.81 5.76 2.33
CA GLY A 65 -26.77 4.92 3.51
C GLY A 65 -25.57 3.97 3.57
N THR A 66 -25.41 3.35 4.73
CA THR A 66 -24.40 2.33 5.01
C THR A 66 -25.05 1.07 5.57
N THR A 67 -24.70 -0.09 5.02
CA THR A 67 -25.14 -1.39 5.54
C THR A 67 -23.92 -2.19 6.01
N SER A 68 -24.02 -2.81 7.19
CA SER A 68 -22.98 -3.70 7.72
C SER A 68 -23.04 -5.05 7.01
N LEU A 69 -21.91 -5.52 6.49
CA LEU A 69 -21.75 -6.87 5.93
C LEU A 69 -21.40 -7.92 7.01
N GLY A 70 -21.21 -7.47 8.25
CA GLY A 70 -20.77 -8.32 9.36
C GLY A 70 -19.28 -8.17 9.64
N GLY A 71 -18.74 -9.09 10.43
CA GLY A 71 -17.36 -9.02 10.89
C GLY A 71 -16.89 -10.30 11.56
N VAL A 72 -15.57 -10.43 11.70
CA VAL A 72 -14.91 -11.55 12.39
C VAL A 72 -14.30 -11.03 13.69
N LYS A 73 -14.67 -11.65 14.80
CA LYS A 73 -14.06 -11.42 16.12
C LYS A 73 -13.36 -12.69 16.56
N ARG A 74 -12.06 -12.59 16.85
CA ARG A 74 -11.25 -13.70 17.36
C ARG A 74 -10.59 -13.26 18.67
N SER A 75 -10.67 -14.14 19.67
CA SER A 75 -10.01 -14.00 20.96
C SER A 75 -9.26 -15.28 21.24
N ALA A 76 -7.98 -15.19 21.57
CA ALA A 76 -7.16 -16.32 21.95
C ALA A 76 -6.45 -16.00 23.25
N THR A 77 -6.57 -16.87 24.25
CA THR A 77 -5.88 -16.74 25.53
C THR A 77 -4.94 -17.92 25.69
N GLY A 78 -3.67 -17.65 25.90
CA GLY A 78 -2.63 -18.64 26.13
C GLY A 78 -2.09 -18.52 27.55
N TYR A 79 -2.00 -19.65 28.23
CA TYR A 79 -1.30 -19.77 29.50
C TYR A 79 -0.19 -20.80 29.34
N ASN A 80 1.04 -20.42 29.67
CA ASN A 80 2.18 -21.33 29.66
C ASN A 80 2.81 -21.34 31.06
N ARG A 81 3.05 -22.55 31.58
CA ARG A 81 3.79 -22.76 32.81
C ARG A 81 4.94 -23.71 32.54
N ARG A 82 6.17 -23.22 32.72
CA ARG A 82 7.38 -24.06 32.67
C ARG A 82 8.18 -23.88 33.96
N GLY A 83 8.09 -24.87 34.84
CA GLY A 83 8.70 -24.82 36.17
C GLY A 83 8.13 -23.67 37.02
N TRP A 84 8.99 -22.74 37.40
CA TRP A 84 8.65 -21.55 38.20
C TRP A 84 8.19 -20.36 37.35
N ASN A 85 8.42 -20.41 36.02
CA ASN A 85 8.02 -19.34 35.12
C ASN A 85 6.58 -19.52 34.66
N ARG A 86 5.80 -18.43 34.79
CA ARG A 86 4.41 -18.34 34.35
C ARG A 86 4.31 -17.26 33.29
N GLY A 87 3.79 -17.61 32.11
CA GLY A 87 3.48 -16.70 31.03
C GLY A 87 1.97 -16.69 30.77
N TYR A 88 1.39 -15.49 30.71
CA TYR A 88 0.02 -15.28 30.28
C TYR A 88 0.03 -14.40 29.03
N GLY A 89 -0.74 -14.77 28.02
CA GLY A 89 -0.91 -14.00 26.80
C GLY A 89 -2.37 -14.01 26.35
N SER A 90 -2.83 -12.90 25.80
CA SER A 90 -4.14 -12.80 25.17
C SER A 90 -4.01 -12.05 23.84
N VAL A 91 -4.71 -12.53 22.82
CA VAL A 91 -4.77 -11.93 21.49
C VAL A 91 -6.23 -11.70 21.14
N ASN A 92 -6.60 -10.43 21.00
CA ASN A 92 -7.93 -10.02 20.58
C ASN A 92 -7.82 -9.37 19.19
N SER A 93 -8.70 -9.75 18.26
CA SER A 93 -8.74 -9.17 16.92
C SER A 93 -10.18 -9.06 16.44
N THR A 94 -10.53 -7.88 15.94
CA THR A 94 -11.85 -7.56 15.39
C THR A 94 -11.68 -7.00 13.99
N SER A 95 -12.48 -7.50 13.05
CA SER A 95 -12.54 -7.01 11.68
C SER A 95 -14.00 -6.84 11.30
N ASN A 96 -14.40 -5.69 10.77
CA ASN A 96 -15.76 -5.40 10.33
C ASN A 96 -15.75 -5.02 8.85
N ALA A 97 -16.78 -5.42 8.12
CA ALA A 97 -17.01 -5.05 6.73
C ALA A 97 -18.33 -4.29 6.62
N SER A 98 -18.35 -3.23 5.81
CA SER A 98 -19.55 -2.43 5.55
C SER A 98 -19.53 -1.93 4.11
N VAL A 99 -20.72 -1.67 3.56
CA VAL A 99 -20.90 -1.13 2.21
C VAL A 99 -21.68 0.16 2.32
N SER A 100 -21.17 1.20 1.66
CA SER A 100 -21.85 2.49 1.48
C SER A 100 -22.25 2.64 0.02
N ALA A 101 -23.49 3.04 -0.22
CA ALA A 101 -23.97 3.37 -1.56
C ALA A 101 -24.32 4.85 -1.62
N ARG A 102 -23.90 5.52 -2.70
CA ARG A 102 -24.29 6.89 -3.03
C ARG A 102 -24.66 6.93 -4.50
N ILE A 103 -25.89 7.34 -4.79
CA ILE A 103 -26.31 7.60 -6.16
C ILE A 103 -25.80 8.98 -6.57
N ILE A 104 -25.15 9.05 -7.73
CA ILE A 104 -24.62 10.29 -8.28
C ILE A 104 -25.48 10.67 -9.48
N ASP A 105 -26.23 11.77 -9.36
CA ASP A 105 -26.90 12.39 -10.49
C ASP A 105 -25.91 13.29 -11.25
N LEU A 106 -25.39 12.77 -12.36
CA LEU A 106 -24.44 13.49 -13.22
C LEU A 106 -25.06 14.76 -13.82
N ALA A 107 -26.36 14.75 -14.11
CA ALA A 107 -27.01 15.90 -14.72
C ALA A 107 -27.18 17.04 -13.71
N GLU A 108 -27.41 16.71 -12.44
CA GLU A 108 -27.44 17.71 -11.37
C GLU A 108 -26.05 18.30 -11.10
N MET A 109 -24.99 17.47 -11.08
CA MET A 109 -23.62 17.96 -10.90
C MET A 109 -23.17 18.86 -12.06
N ASP A 110 -23.43 18.47 -13.31
CA ASP A 110 -23.10 19.31 -14.47
C ASP A 110 -23.83 20.66 -14.42
N ARG A 111 -25.08 20.70 -13.91
CA ARG A 111 -25.82 21.96 -13.72
C ARG A 111 -25.19 22.85 -12.65
N GLN A 112 -24.74 22.27 -11.55
CA GLN A 112 -24.02 23.02 -10.51
C GLN A 112 -22.68 23.55 -11.02
N ILE A 113 -21.99 22.77 -11.85
CA ILE A 113 -20.73 23.18 -12.50
C ILE A 113 -20.99 24.31 -13.52
N LEU A 114 -22.10 24.25 -14.26
CA LEU A 114 -22.50 25.26 -15.25
C LEU A 114 -23.25 26.47 -14.64
N GLY A 115 -23.52 26.46 -13.34
CA GLY A 115 -24.14 27.59 -12.61
C GLY A 115 -25.65 27.75 -12.81
N GLY A 116 -26.38 26.72 -13.23
CA GLY A 116 -27.83 26.78 -13.40
C GLY A 116 -28.57 26.69 -12.06
N SER A 117 -29.62 27.51 -11.85
CA SER A 117 -30.48 27.40 -10.67
C SER A 117 -31.41 26.18 -10.80
N PRO A 118 -31.66 25.42 -9.71
CA PRO A 118 -32.53 24.23 -9.74
C PRO A 118 -33.96 24.50 -10.26
N GLU A 119 -34.46 25.71 -10.02
CA GLU A 119 -35.83 26.10 -10.36
C GLU A 119 -36.04 26.25 -11.87
N GLU A 120 -35.08 26.84 -12.58
CA GLU A 120 -35.16 27.00 -14.03
C GLU A 120 -35.18 25.66 -14.76
N PHE A 121 -34.44 24.68 -14.23
CA PHE A 121 -34.43 23.33 -14.75
C PHE A 121 -35.77 22.63 -14.52
N LEU A 122 -36.33 22.66 -13.31
CA LEU A 122 -37.66 22.08 -13.04
C LEU A 122 -38.74 22.73 -13.91
N ARG A 123 -38.59 24.03 -14.22
CA ARG A 123 -39.48 24.76 -15.13
C ARG A 123 -39.34 24.27 -16.57
N ARG A 124 -38.12 24.04 -17.06
CA ARG A 124 -37.86 23.48 -18.40
C ARG A 124 -38.29 22.02 -18.50
N MET A 125 -38.07 21.21 -17.48
CA MET A 125 -38.49 19.80 -17.44
C MET A 125 -40.01 19.69 -17.48
N ARG A 126 -40.73 20.49 -16.66
CA ARG A 126 -42.20 20.56 -16.75
C ARG A 126 -42.70 21.08 -18.09
N ALA A 127 -41.97 21.99 -18.74
CA ALA A 127 -42.30 22.46 -20.08
C ALA A 127 -42.09 21.36 -21.13
N GLN A 128 -41.01 20.58 -21.03
CA GLN A 128 -40.74 19.43 -21.91
C GLN A 128 -41.75 18.30 -21.69
N GLU A 129 -42.09 17.97 -20.45
CA GLU A 129 -43.09 16.94 -20.13
C GLU A 129 -44.46 17.32 -20.72
N ARG A 130 -44.85 18.59 -20.61
CA ARG A 130 -46.06 19.12 -21.26
C ARG A 130 -45.98 19.06 -22.79
N GLN A 131 -44.82 19.31 -23.38
CA GLN A 131 -44.63 19.18 -24.82
C GLN A 131 -44.72 17.71 -25.27
N THR A 132 -44.14 16.76 -24.53
CA THR A 132 -44.24 15.33 -24.85
C THR A 132 -45.68 14.81 -24.76
N VAL A 133 -46.45 15.30 -23.80
CA VAL A 133 -47.88 14.96 -23.66
C VAL A 133 -48.72 15.62 -24.76
N ALA A 134 -48.42 16.88 -25.12
CA ALA A 134 -49.14 17.60 -26.18
C ALA A 134 -48.83 17.09 -27.59
N THR A 135 -47.66 16.49 -27.82
CA THR A 135 -47.25 15.95 -29.14
C THR A 135 -47.84 14.56 -29.43
N GLY A 136 -48.62 13.98 -28.50
CA GLY A 136 -49.40 12.77 -28.77
C GLY A 136 -48.57 11.54 -29.14
N MET A 137 -47.29 11.48 -28.73
CA MET A 137 -46.46 10.30 -28.94
C MET A 137 -46.85 9.23 -27.90
N PRO A 138 -47.35 8.05 -28.31
CA PRO A 138 -47.72 7.00 -27.36
C PRO A 138 -46.48 6.55 -26.57
N LEU A 139 -46.62 6.55 -25.24
CA LEU A 139 -45.65 6.12 -24.22
C LEU A 139 -45.26 4.63 -24.32
N GLU A 140 -45.63 3.95 -25.41
CA GLU A 140 -45.37 2.52 -25.67
C GLU A 140 -44.05 2.31 -26.42
N LEU A 141 -43.54 3.30 -27.18
CA LEU A 141 -42.26 3.16 -27.87
C LEU A 141 -41.02 3.33 -26.97
N SER A 142 -41.20 3.76 -25.72
CA SER A 142 -40.09 3.87 -24.76
C SER A 142 -39.87 2.58 -23.94
N ARG A 143 -40.81 1.61 -23.98
CA ARG A 143 -40.68 0.36 -23.20
C ARG A 143 -39.86 -0.73 -23.90
N GLN A 144 -39.64 -0.62 -25.21
CA GLN A 144 -38.69 -1.46 -25.97
C GLN A 144 -37.30 -0.82 -26.12
N GLN A 145 -37.08 0.40 -25.61
CA GLN A 145 -35.75 1.02 -25.45
C GLN A 145 -35.24 0.98 -24.00
N GLY A 146 -35.80 0.11 -23.17
CA GLY A 146 -35.21 -0.33 -21.89
C GLY A 146 -34.09 -1.37 -22.04
N GLN A 147 -33.74 -1.74 -23.27
CA GLN A 147 -32.56 -2.52 -23.64
C GLN A 147 -31.69 -1.66 -24.54
N GLY A 148 -30.81 -0.90 -23.90
CA GLY A 148 -29.96 0.06 -24.59
C GLY A 148 -29.81 1.32 -23.76
N ILE A 149 -29.40 1.18 -22.50
CA ILE A 149 -28.40 2.13 -22.01
C ILE A 149 -27.37 2.14 -23.14
N PRO A 150 -27.09 3.24 -23.85
CA PRO A 150 -25.76 3.39 -24.37
C PRO A 150 -24.95 3.39 -23.09
N SER A 151 -24.53 2.20 -22.68
CA SER A 151 -23.37 2.04 -21.86
C SER A 151 -22.42 2.97 -22.56
N SER A 152 -22.16 4.12 -21.96
CA SER A 152 -20.91 4.78 -22.13
C SER A 152 -19.88 3.80 -21.54
N LYS A 153 -19.71 2.61 -22.15
CA LYS A 153 -18.51 2.39 -22.95
C LYS A 153 -18.23 3.74 -23.58
N ALA A 154 -17.52 4.58 -22.82
CA ALA A 154 -16.75 5.66 -23.38
C ALA A 154 -16.22 5.05 -24.66
N SER A 155 -16.73 5.50 -25.81
CA SER A 155 -16.08 5.17 -27.06
C SER A 155 -14.62 5.39 -26.75
N PRO A 156 -13.77 4.35 -26.79
CA PRO A 156 -12.42 4.42 -26.25
C PRO A 156 -11.88 5.73 -26.79
N LEU A 157 -11.63 6.70 -25.88
CA LEU A 157 -11.28 8.06 -26.27
C LEU A 157 -10.20 7.87 -27.32
N SER A 158 -10.32 8.58 -28.45
CA SER A 158 -9.32 8.41 -29.49
C SER A 158 -7.94 8.53 -28.82
N PRO A 159 -6.94 7.68 -29.14
CA PRO A 159 -5.68 7.66 -28.39
C PRO A 159 -5.09 9.07 -28.20
N ILE A 160 -5.32 9.94 -29.18
CA ILE A 160 -5.00 11.36 -29.15
C ILE A 160 -5.74 12.15 -28.06
N GLU A 161 -7.06 11.96 -27.90
CA GLU A 161 -7.85 12.60 -26.83
C GLU A 161 -7.46 12.11 -25.44
N GLU A 162 -7.22 10.81 -25.28
CA GLU A 162 -6.73 10.24 -24.03
C GLU A 162 -5.35 10.82 -23.68
N GLY A 163 -4.43 10.87 -24.65
CA GLY A 163 -3.12 11.49 -24.49
C GLY A 163 -3.21 12.97 -24.10
N LYS A 164 -4.13 13.74 -24.70
CA LYS A 164 -4.37 15.15 -24.33
C LYS A 164 -4.94 15.28 -22.91
N ALA A 165 -5.86 14.40 -22.51
CA ALA A 165 -6.42 14.39 -21.17
C ALA A 165 -5.34 14.09 -20.12
N LEU A 166 -4.45 13.13 -20.40
CA LEU A 166 -3.31 12.81 -19.55
C LEU A 166 -2.34 13.99 -19.39
N VAL A 167 -2.08 14.77 -20.44
CA VAL A 167 -1.27 16.00 -20.30
C VAL A 167 -1.95 17.03 -19.40
N ARG A 168 -3.28 17.22 -19.52
CA ARG A 168 -4.02 18.13 -18.63
C ARG A 168 -3.96 17.67 -17.18
N PHE A 169 -4.14 16.37 -16.94
CA PHE A 169 -4.02 15.77 -15.62
C PHE A 169 -2.61 15.93 -15.05
N ALA A 170 -1.57 15.68 -15.85
CA ALA A 170 -0.18 15.85 -15.42
C ALA A 170 0.13 17.29 -14.99
N ARG A 171 -0.39 18.29 -15.71
CA ARG A 171 -0.27 19.71 -15.32
C ARG A 171 -0.98 20.00 -13.99
N GLN A 172 -2.14 19.41 -13.77
CA GLN A 172 -2.88 19.58 -12.53
C GLN A 172 -2.12 18.97 -11.35
N GLU A 173 -1.66 17.73 -11.47
CA GLU A 173 -0.88 17.06 -10.42
C GLU A 173 0.43 17.81 -10.11
N TYR A 174 1.06 18.43 -11.11
CA TYR A 174 2.24 19.27 -10.89
C TYR A 174 1.91 20.52 -10.06
N ARG A 175 0.78 21.19 -10.36
CA ARG A 175 0.29 22.34 -9.59
C ARG A 175 -0.06 21.95 -8.15
N ASP A 176 -0.57 20.75 -7.96
CA ASP A 176 -0.88 20.18 -6.64
C ASP A 176 0.38 19.71 -5.88
N GLY A 177 1.59 19.89 -6.46
CA GLY A 177 2.86 19.49 -5.84
C GLY A 177 3.18 17.99 -5.94
N ARG A 178 2.30 17.19 -6.55
CA ARG A 178 2.43 15.73 -6.72
C ARG A 178 3.30 15.40 -7.93
N LYS A 179 4.60 15.73 -7.82
CA LYS A 179 5.59 15.61 -8.90
C LYS A 179 5.71 14.19 -9.47
N SER A 180 5.69 13.16 -8.62
CA SER A 180 5.80 11.76 -9.06
C SER A 180 4.61 11.32 -9.92
N ALA A 181 3.39 11.65 -9.50
CA ALA A 181 2.16 11.36 -10.25
C ALA A 181 2.13 12.11 -11.59
N SER A 182 2.55 13.39 -11.58
CA SER A 182 2.68 14.20 -12.79
C SER A 182 3.67 13.59 -13.79
N ILE A 183 4.84 13.14 -13.33
CA ILE A 183 5.84 12.48 -14.17
C ILE A 183 5.29 11.22 -14.83
N GLN A 184 4.61 10.38 -14.05
CA GLN A 184 3.99 9.15 -14.56
C GLN A 184 2.93 9.45 -15.62
N ALA A 185 2.07 10.45 -15.37
CA ALA A 185 1.04 10.89 -16.29
C ALA A 185 1.61 11.43 -17.62
N TYR A 186 2.69 12.22 -17.58
CA TYR A 186 3.39 12.64 -18.80
C TYR A 186 3.98 11.44 -19.55
N GLY A 187 4.57 10.47 -18.85
CA GLY A 187 5.09 9.25 -19.47
C GLY A 187 4.01 8.47 -20.23
N MET A 188 2.83 8.29 -19.63
CA MET A 188 1.69 7.65 -20.28
C MET A 188 1.19 8.47 -21.48
N ALA A 189 1.09 9.79 -21.35
CA ALA A 189 0.67 10.67 -22.43
C ALA A 189 1.59 10.60 -23.65
N ILE A 190 2.91 10.59 -23.45
CA ILE A 190 3.91 10.55 -24.52
C ILE A 190 3.85 9.23 -25.31
N ASN A 191 3.43 8.14 -24.67
CA ASN A 191 3.24 6.85 -25.32
C ASN A 191 1.95 6.79 -26.15
N GLN A 192 0.91 7.54 -25.74
CA GLN A 192 -0.39 7.56 -26.40
C GLN A 192 -0.51 8.64 -27.50
N LEU A 193 0.35 9.67 -27.46
CA LEU A 193 0.38 10.75 -28.45
C LEU A 193 1.32 10.45 -29.62
N ASP A 194 0.89 10.81 -30.82
CA ASP A 194 1.67 10.69 -32.06
C ASP A 194 2.04 12.04 -32.69
N GLY A 195 3.08 12.00 -33.54
CA GLY A 195 3.50 13.12 -34.38
C GLY A 195 3.85 14.41 -33.62
N ARG A 196 3.25 15.53 -34.04
CA ARG A 196 3.52 16.87 -33.49
C ARG A 196 3.09 17.02 -32.02
N LEU A 197 2.07 16.30 -31.57
CA LEU A 197 1.60 16.39 -30.18
C LEU A 197 2.60 15.75 -29.22
N LYS A 198 3.22 14.65 -29.63
CA LYS A 198 4.27 13.99 -28.87
C LYS A 198 5.47 14.90 -28.65
N THR A 199 5.93 15.60 -29.70
CA THR A 199 7.08 16.49 -29.58
C THR A 199 6.80 17.67 -28.67
N LEU A 200 5.59 18.24 -28.72
CA LEU A 200 5.17 19.29 -27.79
C LEU A 200 5.09 18.80 -26.34
N ALA A 201 4.52 17.61 -26.10
CA ALA A 201 4.45 17.02 -24.77
C ALA A 201 5.83 16.72 -24.19
N VAL A 202 6.76 16.20 -25.01
CA VAL A 202 8.16 15.95 -24.60
C VAL A 202 8.89 17.26 -24.28
N ALA A 203 8.73 18.29 -25.12
CA ALA A 203 9.35 19.60 -24.90
C ALA A 203 8.85 20.23 -23.60
N GLU A 204 7.54 20.14 -23.33
CA GLU A 204 6.96 20.60 -22.08
C GLU A 204 7.46 19.80 -20.87
N PHE A 205 7.47 18.46 -20.97
CA PHE A 205 7.96 17.57 -19.93
C PHE A 205 9.42 17.90 -19.54
N ARG A 206 10.28 18.13 -20.54
CA ARG A 206 11.66 18.59 -20.32
C ARG A 206 11.72 19.97 -19.66
N ARG A 207 10.86 20.90 -20.06
CA ARG A 207 10.79 22.24 -19.45
C ARG A 207 10.42 22.19 -17.97
N VAL A 208 9.53 21.27 -17.59
CA VAL A 208 9.00 21.17 -16.22
C VAL A 208 9.92 20.37 -15.29
N PHE A 209 10.56 19.32 -15.79
CA PHE A 209 11.32 18.36 -14.95
C PHE A 209 12.82 18.29 -15.22
N GLY A 210 13.34 18.97 -16.26
CA GLY A 210 14.78 19.03 -16.55
C GLY A 210 15.41 17.65 -16.75
N THR A 211 16.45 17.34 -15.97
CA THR A 211 17.23 16.10 -16.06
C THR A 211 16.42 14.84 -15.74
N ALA A 212 15.42 14.93 -14.86
CA ALA A 212 14.54 13.80 -14.54
C ALA A 212 13.70 13.35 -15.76
N ALA A 213 13.38 14.28 -16.66
CA ALA A 213 12.68 13.95 -17.89
C ALA A 213 13.56 13.14 -18.85
N GLU A 214 14.86 13.45 -18.91
CA GLU A 214 15.79 12.77 -19.82
C GLU A 214 16.00 11.31 -19.44
N GLN A 215 16.16 11.03 -18.15
CA GLN A 215 16.33 9.67 -17.63
C GLN A 215 15.12 8.78 -17.99
N LEU A 216 13.90 9.30 -17.82
CA LEU A 216 12.69 8.53 -18.14
C LEU A 216 12.46 8.35 -19.64
N LEU A 217 12.79 9.36 -20.45
CA LEU A 217 12.71 9.23 -21.90
C LEU A 217 13.74 8.19 -22.39
N GLN A 218 14.95 8.17 -21.85
CA GLN A 218 15.95 7.14 -22.15
C GLN A 218 15.45 5.74 -21.78
N LEU A 219 14.91 5.56 -20.57
CA LEU A 219 14.33 4.28 -20.15
C LEU A 219 13.18 3.82 -21.05
N SER A 220 12.32 4.74 -21.48
CA SER A 220 11.21 4.41 -22.39
C SER A 220 11.70 4.01 -23.79
N SER A 221 12.83 4.56 -24.24
CA SER A 221 13.42 4.23 -25.55
C SER A 221 14.06 2.85 -25.59
N LEU A 222 14.53 2.34 -24.44
CA LEU A 222 15.13 1.01 -24.31
C LEU A 222 14.10 -0.13 -24.24
N ARG A 223 12.82 0.19 -24.02
CA ARG A 223 11.74 -0.80 -23.88
C ARG A 223 11.03 -1.11 -25.21
N ARG A 224 11.55 -0.60 -26.31
CA ARG A 224 11.00 -0.76 -27.67
C ARG A 224 11.80 -1.79 -28.43
#